data_AF-R9HDL4-F1
#
_entry.id   AF-R9HDL4-F1
#
_cell.length_a   1.000
_cell.length_b   1.000
_cell.length_c   1.000
_cell.angle_alpha   90.00
_cell.angle_beta   90.00
_cell.angle_gamma   90.00
#
_symmetry.space_group_name_H-M   'P 1'
#
loop_
_entity.id
_entity.type
_entity.pdbx_description
1 polymer ?
#
loop_
_entity_poly.entity_id
_entity_poly.type
_entity_poly.pdbx_seq_one_letter_code
_entity_poly.pdbx_strand_id
1 'polypeptide(L)' 'MERELFDLDILVGNWESINLNPTVMIYRNGESHKLSIIYMNETTKQASSSTYEV' A
#
# COMPACT_ATOMS: atom_id res chain seq x y z
N MET A 1 -16.25 -23.37 0.24
CA MET A 1 -15.30 -22.52 0.97
C MET A 1 -16.06 -21.27 1.32
N GLU A 2 -16.39 -21.06 2.59
CA GLU A 2 -17.00 -19.80 3.04
C GLU A 2 -16.01 -18.67 2.80
N ARG A 3 -16.48 -17.59 2.18
CA ARG A 3 -15.71 -16.35 2.04
C ARG A 3 -16.04 -15.51 3.27
N GLU A 4 -15.09 -15.42 4.19
CA GLU A 4 -15.18 -14.45 5.27
C GLU A 4 -14.97 -13.06 4.65
N LEU A 5 -15.94 -12.16 4.88
CA LEU A 5 -15.80 -10.76 4.48
C LEU A 5 -14.85 -10.10 5.48
N PHE A 6 -13.71 -9.64 4.98
CA PHE A 6 -12.71 -8.94 5.77
C PHE A 6 -12.91 -7.43 5.62
N ASP A 7 -12.93 -6.71 6.74
CA ASP A 7 -12.99 -5.26 6.74
C ASP A 7 -11.59 -4.68 6.43
N LEU A 8 -11.41 -4.18 5.20
CA LEU A 8 -10.15 -3.57 4.75
C LEU A 8 -9.81 -2.26 5.47
N ASP A 9 -10.78 -1.66 6.17
CA ASP A 9 -10.58 -0.41 6.88
C ASP A 9 -9.57 -0.54 8.02
N ILE A 10 -9.41 -1.73 8.57
CA ILE A 10 -8.43 -2.01 9.62
C ILE A 10 -6.99 -1.94 9.11
N LEU A 11 -6.78 -2.02 7.79
CA LEU A 11 -5.46 -1.96 7.15
C LEU A 11 -5.11 -0.56 6.62
N VAL A 12 -6.05 0.39 6.67
CA VAL A 12 -5.82 1.76 6.21
C VAL A 12 -4.70 2.40 7.04
N GLY A 13 -3.67 2.89 6.37
CA GLY A 13 -2.50 3.47 7.00
C GLY A 13 -1.26 3.47 6.12
N ASN A 14 -0.19 4.06 6.66
CA ASN A 14 1.15 3.98 6.11
C ASN A 14 1.87 2.80 6.77
N TRP A 15 2.39 1.92 5.95
CA TRP A 15 3.14 0.74 6.34
C TRP A 15 4.56 0.87 5.81
N GLU A 16 5.52 0.84 6.71
CA GLU A 16 6.93 0.81 6.36
C GLU A 16 7.46 -0.61 6.56
N SER A 17 8.10 -1.15 5.54
CA SER A 17 8.72 -2.45 5.66
C SER A 17 9.97 -2.33 6.53
N ILE A 18 10.08 -3.16 7.56
CA ILE A 18 11.29 -3.20 8.39
C ILE A 18 12.43 -3.82 7.55
N ASN A 19 13.51 -3.06 7.35
CA ASN A 19 14.68 -3.45 6.55
C ASN A 19 14.45 -3.62 5.03
N LEU A 20 13.31 -3.15 4.50
CA LEU A 20 13.07 -3.12 3.05
C LEU A 20 12.62 -1.73 2.63
N ASN A 21 13.13 -1.23 1.51
CA ASN A 21 12.79 0.08 0.96
C ASN A 21 11.66 0.00 -0.08
N PRO A 22 10.48 -0.57 0.28
CA PRO A 22 9.29 0.18 -0.09
C PRO A 22 8.39 0.53 1.10
N THR A 23 7.87 1.75 1.03
CA THR A 23 6.74 2.21 1.84
C THR A 23 5.45 1.85 1.12
N VAL A 24 4.50 1.30 1.85
CA VAL A 24 3.18 0.92 1.37
C VAL A 24 2.14 1.83 2.02
N MET A 25 1.20 2.35 1.24
CA MET A 25 0.10 3.16 1.75
C MET A 25 -1.23 2.55 1.32
N ILE A 26 -2.08 2.29 2.30
CA ILE A 26 -3.45 1.78 2.08
C ILE A 26 -4.40 2.90 2.49
N TYR A 27 -5.28 3.31 1.58
CA TYR A 27 -6.21 4.40 1.83
C TYR A 27 -7.55 4.18 1.12
N ARG A 28 -8.61 4.75 1.70
CA ARG A 28 -9.91 4.79 1.03
C ARG A 28 -9.89 5.83 -0.09
N ASN A 29 -10.54 5.49 -1.19
CA ASN A 29 -10.80 6.38 -2.31
C ASN A 29 -12.27 6.27 -2.70
N GLY A 30 -13.14 6.98 -1.96
CA GLY A 30 -14.59 6.82 -2.11
C GLY A 30 -15.05 5.49 -1.53
N GLU A 31 -15.65 4.66 -2.38
CA GLU A 31 -16.17 3.32 -2.00
C GLU A 31 -15.16 2.19 -2.21
N SER A 32 -13.97 2.47 -2.76
CA SER A 32 -12.90 1.48 -2.96
C SER A 32 -11.66 1.77 -2.13
N HIS A 33 -10.80 0.76 -1.99
CA HIS A 33 -9.50 0.90 -1.34
C HIS A 33 -8.42 0.97 -2.40
N LYS A 34 -7.42 1.81 -2.15
CA LYS A 34 -6.22 1.92 -2.99
C LYS A 34 -5.00 1.53 -2.19
N LEU A 35 -4.12 0.79 -2.86
CA LEU A 35 -2.82 0.38 -2.39
C LEU A 35 -1.76 1.07 -3.23
N SER A 36 -0.98 1.96 -2.64
CA SER A 36 0.18 2.57 -3.29
C SER A 36 1.46 1.98 -2.71
N ILE A 37 2.36 1.53 -3.59
CA ILE A 37 3.70 1.07 -3.23
C ILE A 37 4.68 2.12 -3.73
N ILE A 38 5.50 2.64 -2.83
CA ILE A 38 6.52 3.65 -3.10
C ILE A 38 7.88 3.00 -2.87
N TYR A 39 8.66 2.88 -3.93
CA TYR A 39 10.01 2.35 -3.91
C TYR A 39 11.01 3.50 -4.10
N MET A 40 12.06 3.53 -3.29
CA MET A 40 13.17 4.46 -3.45
C MET A 40 14.33 3.76 -4.14
N ASN A 41 14.77 4.26 -5.30
CA ASN A 41 15.98 3.78 -5.92
C ASN A 41 17.19 4.23 -5.08
N GLU A 42 17.96 3.28 -4.55
CA GLU A 42 19.06 3.57 -3.64
C GLU A 42 20.21 4.35 -4.29
N THR A 43 20.42 4.15 -5.59
CA THR A 43 21.49 4.78 -6.37
C THR A 43 21.10 6.18 -6.82
N THR A 44 19.92 6.35 -7.43
CA THR A 44 19.49 7.64 -7.98
C THR A 44 18.81 8.52 -6.94
N LYS A 45 18.45 7.98 -5.77
CA LYS A 45 17.64 8.63 -4.72
C LYS A 45 16.28 9.14 -5.22
N GLN A 46 15.78 8.56 -6.32
CA GLN A 46 14.48 8.90 -6.87
C GLN A 46 13.40 7.93 -6.37
N ALA A 47 12.23 8.47 -6.04
CA ALA A 47 11.04 7.69 -5.72
C ALA A 47 10.33 7.25 -6.99
N SER A 48 9.81 6.03 -6.99
CA SER A 48 8.87 5.51 -7.98
C SER A 48 7.67 4.92 -7.27
N SER A 49 6.48 5.11 -7.83
CA SER A 49 5.25 4.63 -7.21
C SER A 49 4.36 3.87 -8.18
N SER A 50 3.63 2.89 -7.68
CA SER A 50 2.55 2.21 -8.40
C SER A 50 1.33 2.10 -7.50
N THR A 51 0.14 2.32 -8.06
CA THR A 51 -1.13 2.32 -7.32
C THR A 51 -2.08 1.30 -7.91
N TYR A 52 -2.69 0.50 -7.04
CA TYR A 52 -3.64 -0.55 -7.37
C TYR A 52 -4.96 -0.31 -6.63
N GLU A 53 -6.05 -0.77 -7.23
CA GLU A 53 -7.36 -0.85 -6.58
C GLU A 53 -7.54 -2.26 -6.01
N VAL A 54 -8.07 -2.34 -4.78
CA VAL A 54 -8.22 -3.59 -4.01
C VAL A 54 -9.68 -3.83 -3.69
#